data_AF-A0A7X1ZQ87-F1
#
_entry.id   AF-A0A7X1ZQ87-F1
#
_cell.length_a   1.000
_cell.length_b   1.000
_cell.length_c   1.000
_cell.angle_alpha   90.00
_cell.angle_beta   90.00
_cell.angle_gamma   90.00
#
_symmetry.space_group_name_H-M   'P 1'
#
loop_
_entity.id
_entity.type
_entity.pdbx_description
1 polymer ?
#
loop_
_entity_poly.entity_id
_entity_poly.type
_entity_poly.pdbx_seq_one_letter_code
_entity_poly.pdbx_strand_id
1 'polypeptide(L)'
;MRPARALHAFEIALALTGIKHRYTRPRCPQTNGKAEAFWKIWMRYVWTRRFLSWDDYLAHAERMLYAYNHLRAHGGIKYLTPYQKLCILRQAKLEEGQHETQVVA
;
A
#
# COMPACT_ATOMS: atom_id res chain seq x y z
N MET A 1 8.06 25.89 -6.46
CA MET A 1 7.35 25.15 -5.38
C MET A 1 6.62 26.19 -4.53
N ARG A 2 5.35 25.99 -4.11
CA ARG A 2 4.69 26.98 -3.23
C ARG A 2 5.36 26.94 -1.84
N PRO A 3 5.87 28.06 -1.30
CA PRO A 3 6.72 28.07 -0.10
C PRO A 3 6.02 27.53 1.15
N ALA A 4 4.71 27.76 1.29
CA ALA A 4 3.92 27.26 2.42
C ALA A 4 3.83 25.71 2.51
N ARG A 5 4.12 24.98 1.42
CA ARG A 5 4.04 23.52 1.40
C ARG A 5 5.22 22.87 2.12
N ALA A 6 6.43 23.37 1.91
CA ALA A 6 7.64 22.77 2.48
C ALA A 6 7.64 22.82 4.02
N LEU A 7 6.89 23.76 4.60
CA LEU A 7 6.72 23.93 6.03
C LEU A 7 5.55 23.13 6.62
N HIS A 8 4.78 22.41 5.79
CA HIS A 8 3.67 21.61 6.28
C HIS A 8 4.20 20.39 7.04
N ALA A 9 3.65 20.12 8.23
CA ALA A 9 4.13 19.06 9.12
C ALA A 9 4.28 17.68 8.43
N PHE A 10 3.37 17.36 7.50
CA PHE A 10 3.46 16.14 6.71
C PHE A 10 4.68 16.09 5.79
N GLU A 11 5.00 17.17 5.09
CA GLU A 11 6.16 17.22 4.18
C GLU A 11 7.48 17.17 4.96
N ILE A 12 7.52 17.79 6.14
CA ILE A 12 8.65 17.71 7.07
C ILE A 12 8.85 16.25 7.52
N ALA A 13 7.77 15.56 7.94
CA ALA A 13 7.85 14.17 8.36
C ALA A 13 8.33 13.22 7.23
N LEU A 14 7.87 13.44 5.99
CA LEU A 14 8.35 12.69 4.84
C LEU A 14 9.84 12.96 4.54
N ALA A 15 10.28 14.22 4.65
CA ALA A 15 11.68 14.59 4.46
C ALA A 15 12.58 13.92 5.52
N LEU A 16 12.17 13.95 6.80
CA LEU A 16 12.90 13.32 7.90
C LEU A 16 13.02 11.80 7.75
N THR A 17 11.98 11.15 7.19
CA THR A 17 11.96 9.70 6.97
C THR A 17 12.58 9.28 5.63
N GLY A 18 13.04 10.23 4.81
CA GLY A 18 13.59 9.97 3.47
C GLY A 18 12.55 9.48 2.46
N ILE A 19 11.25 9.61 2.75
CA ILE A 19 10.17 9.17 1.87
C ILE A 19 9.89 10.24 0.82
N LYS A 20 9.96 9.86 -0.46
CA LYS A 20 9.62 10.76 -1.56
C LYS A 20 8.11 10.86 -1.73
N HIS A 21 7.55 12.03 -1.46
CA HIS A 21 6.15 12.31 -1.77
C HIS A 21 5.91 12.31 -3.30
N ARG A 22 4.94 11.52 -3.77
CA ARG A 22 4.51 11.48 -5.17
C ARG A 22 3.02 11.80 -5.25
N TYR A 23 2.67 12.73 -6.14
CA TYR A 23 1.29 13.12 -6.39
C TYR A 23 0.76 12.44 -7.64
N THR A 24 -0.52 12.10 -7.62
CA THR A 24 -1.26 11.74 -8.83
C THR A 24 -1.71 13.01 -9.54
N ARG A 25 -1.62 13.02 -10.88
CA ARG A 25 -2.06 14.17 -11.67
C ARG A 25 -3.60 14.28 -11.60
N PRO A 26 -4.17 15.49 -11.47
CA PRO A 26 -5.61 15.66 -11.54
C PRO A 26 -6.19 15.07 -12.83
N ARG A 27 -7.36 14.42 -12.73
CA ARG A 27 -8.07 13.77 -13.85
C ARG A 27 -7.30 12.61 -14.52
N CYS A 28 -6.38 11.96 -13.81
CA CYS A 28 -5.66 10.76 -14.27
C CYS A 28 -5.94 9.55 -13.36
N PRO A 29 -7.19 9.05 -13.26
CA PRO A 29 -7.57 7.96 -12.35
C PRO A 29 -6.81 6.65 -12.61
N GLN A 30 -6.32 6.45 -13.84
CA GLN A 30 -5.55 5.26 -14.20
C GLN A 30 -4.29 5.10 -13.34
N THR A 31 -3.69 6.23 -12.92
CA THR A 31 -2.47 6.22 -12.08
C THR A 31 -2.72 5.80 -10.63
N ASN A 32 -3.97 5.94 -10.15
CA ASN A 32 -4.38 5.58 -8.80
C ASN A 32 -5.23 4.29 -8.74
N GLY A 33 -5.40 3.61 -9.87
CA GLY A 33 -6.39 2.54 -10.03
C GLY A 33 -6.23 1.38 -9.04
N LYS A 34 -5.02 1.09 -8.56
CA LYS A 34 -4.78 0.04 -7.55
C LYS A 34 -5.35 0.40 -6.18
N ALA A 35 -5.11 1.63 -5.71
CA ALA A 35 -5.65 2.10 -4.45
C ALA A 35 -7.18 2.22 -4.53
N GLU A 36 -7.70 2.72 -5.65
CA GLU A 36 -9.14 2.80 -5.89
C GLU A 36 -9.79 1.41 -5.96
N ALA A 37 -9.15 0.42 -6.58
CA ALA A 37 -9.64 -0.95 -6.60
C ALA A 37 -9.70 -1.56 -5.19
N PHE A 38 -8.68 -1.34 -4.37
CA PHE A 38 -8.71 -1.75 -2.96
C PHE A 38 -9.89 -1.12 -2.22
N TRP A 39 -10.06 0.20 -2.33
CA TRP A 39 -11.16 0.90 -1.67
C TRP A 39 -12.53 0.44 -2.15
N LYS A 40 -12.72 0.16 -3.44
CA LYS A 40 -13.97 -0.43 -3.94
C LYS A 40 -14.29 -1.77 -3.27
N ILE A 41 -13.28 -2.63 -3.07
CA ILE A 41 -13.44 -3.91 -2.37
C ILE A 41 -13.76 -3.69 -0.89
N TRP A 42 -13.04 -2.76 -0.24
CA TRP A 42 -13.25 -2.40 1.16
C TRP A 42 -14.67 -1.86 1.38
N MET A 43 -15.08 -0.86 0.61
CA MET A 43 -16.41 -0.26 0.71
C MET A 43 -17.51 -1.30 0.48
N ARG A 44 -17.34 -2.19 -0.51
CA ARG A 44 -18.28 -3.30 -0.71
C ARG A 44 -18.36 -4.21 0.52
N TYR A 45 -17.22 -4.57 1.13
CA TYR A 45 -17.19 -5.40 2.33
C TYR A 45 -17.93 -4.75 3.51
N VAL A 46 -17.77 -3.44 3.67
CA VAL A 46 -18.39 -2.65 4.74
C VAL A 46 -19.89 -2.47 4.49
N TRP A 47 -20.29 -2.08 3.28
CA TRP A 47 -21.69 -1.80 2.93
C TRP A 47 -22.60 -3.03 2.94
N THR A 48 -22.05 -4.22 2.72
CA THR A 48 -22.84 -5.46 2.78
C THR A 48 -23.04 -5.99 4.20
N ARG A 49 -22.59 -5.25 5.23
CA ARG A 49 -22.64 -5.69 6.64
C ARG A 49 -23.24 -4.62 7.53
N ARG A 50 -23.76 -5.07 8.67
CA ARG A 50 -24.15 -4.23 9.79
C ARG A 50 -23.15 -4.45 10.92
N PHE A 51 -22.79 -3.36 11.59
CA PHE A 51 -21.90 -3.38 12.74
C PHE A 51 -22.67 -2.95 13.97
N LEU A 52 -22.39 -3.59 15.10
CA LEU A 52 -23.06 -3.30 16.38
C LEU A 52 -22.35 -2.20 17.17
N SER A 53 -21.04 -2.05 16.97
CA SER A 53 -20.20 -1.04 17.61
C SER A 53 -18.98 -0.71 16.74
N TRP A 54 -18.18 0.26 17.17
CA TRP A 54 -16.91 0.56 16.54
C TRP A 54 -15.89 -0.58 16.69
N ASP A 55 -15.86 -1.25 17.84
CA ASP A 55 -14.96 -2.40 18.07
C ASP A 55 -15.33 -3.59 17.17
N ASP A 56 -16.62 -3.82 16.96
CA ASP A 56 -17.11 -4.83 16.02
C ASP A 56 -16.67 -4.51 14.57
N TYR A 57 -16.78 -3.24 14.17
CA TYR A 57 -16.24 -2.78 12.89
C TYR A 57 -14.73 -3.02 12.77
N LEU A 58 -13.94 -2.68 13.80
CA LEU A 58 -12.48 -2.90 13.80
C LEU A 58 -12.13 -4.38 13.66
N ALA A 59 -12.81 -5.26 14.40
CA ALA A 59 -12.59 -6.70 14.30
C ALA A 59 -12.92 -7.25 12.90
N HIS A 60 -13.96 -6.70 12.25
CA HIS A 60 -14.29 -7.02 10.87
C HIS A 60 -13.29 -6.47 9.86
N ALA A 61 -12.81 -5.24 10.07
CA ALA A 61 -11.81 -4.58 9.24
C ALA A 61 -10.48 -5.35 9.26
N GLU A 62 -10.02 -5.80 10.42
CA GLU A 62 -8.84 -6.63 10.57
C GLU A 62 -8.99 -7.98 9.84
N ARG A 63 -10.12 -8.66 10.03
CA ARG A 63 -10.43 -9.92 9.31
C ARG A 63 -10.42 -9.72 7.80
N MET A 64 -11.01 -8.62 7.32
CA MET A 64 -11.01 -8.28 5.90
C MET A 64 -9.59 -8.08 5.37
N LEU A 65 -8.79 -7.27 6.08
CA LEU A 65 -7.44 -6.93 5.69
C LEU A 65 -6.54 -8.17 5.66
N TYR A 66 -6.65 -9.03 6.67
CA TYR A 66 -5.95 -10.30 6.72
C TYR A 66 -6.32 -11.20 5.53
N ALA A 67 -7.62 -11.38 5.26
CA ALA A 67 -8.08 -12.17 4.12
C ALA A 67 -7.60 -11.59 2.78
N TYR A 68 -7.61 -10.25 2.63
CA TYR A 68 -7.13 -9.57 1.43
C TYR A 68 -5.62 -9.78 1.19
N ASN A 69 -4.81 -9.69 2.25
CA ASN A 69 -3.36 -9.75 2.18
C ASN A 69 -2.80 -11.18 2.14
N HIS A 70 -3.44 -12.14 2.80
CA HIS A 70 -2.90 -13.48 3.01
C HIS A 70 -3.67 -14.61 2.33
N LEU A 71 -4.96 -14.45 2.06
CA LEU A 71 -5.80 -15.54 1.56
C LEU A 71 -6.27 -15.33 0.12
N ARG A 72 -6.53 -14.08 -0.27
CA ARG A 72 -7.05 -13.75 -1.59
C ARG A 72 -5.91 -13.72 -2.63
N ALA A 73 -6.01 -14.58 -3.63
CA ALA A 73 -5.21 -14.49 -4.84
C ALA A 73 -5.72 -13.34 -5.74
N HIS A 74 -4.79 -12.59 -6.33
CA HIS A 74 -5.12 -11.45 -7.20
C HIS A 74 -4.58 -11.66 -8.61
N GLY A 75 -5.46 -11.64 -9.61
CA GLY A 75 -5.06 -11.83 -11.02
C GLY A 75 -4.04 -10.80 -11.50
N GLY A 76 -4.13 -9.55 -11.03
CA GLY A 76 -3.19 -8.48 -11.37
C GLY A 76 -1.75 -8.66 -10.85
N ILE A 77 -1.52 -9.66 -9.99
CA ILE A 77 -0.18 -10.04 -9.49
C ILE A 77 0.09 -11.54 -9.69
N LYS A 78 -0.32 -12.08 -10.85
CA LYS A 78 -0.11 -13.49 -11.24
C LYS A 78 -0.70 -14.49 -10.25
N TYR A 79 -1.90 -14.19 -9.72
CA TYR A 79 -2.59 -15.03 -8.74
C TYR A 79 -1.83 -15.26 -7.43
N LEU A 80 -0.85 -14.41 -7.12
CA LEU A 80 -0.23 -14.37 -5.80
C LEU A 80 -1.10 -13.58 -4.82
N THR A 81 -0.86 -13.81 -3.53
CA THR A 81 -1.37 -12.92 -2.48
C THR A 81 -0.48 -11.67 -2.38
N PRO A 82 -1.00 -10.54 -1.90
CA PRO A 82 -0.20 -9.33 -1.73
C PRO A 82 1.02 -9.57 -0.83
N TYR A 83 0.87 -10.40 0.22
CA TYR A 83 1.96 -10.78 1.09
C TYR A 83 3.04 -11.59 0.38
N GLN A 84 2.67 -12.62 -0.40
CA GLN A 84 3.63 -13.40 -1.18
C GLN A 84 4.41 -12.51 -2.16
N LYS A 85 3.70 -11.60 -2.85
CA LYS A 85 4.36 -10.65 -3.76
C LYS A 85 5.34 -9.74 -3.03
N LEU A 86 4.99 -9.28 -1.82
CA LEU A 86 5.88 -8.48 -0.98
C LEU A 86 7.14 -9.25 -0.59
N CYS A 87 7.02 -10.52 -0.18
CA CYS A 87 8.16 -11.36 0.16
C CYS A 87 9.13 -11.50 -1.01
N ILE A 88 8.61 -11.80 -2.21
CA ILE A 88 9.43 -11.91 -3.44
C ILE A 88 10.18 -10.59 -3.73
N LEU A 89 9.49 -9.45 -3.62
CA LEU A 89 10.11 -8.15 -3.87
C LEU A 89 11.18 -7.78 -2.82
N ARG A 90 10.98 -8.19 -1.57
CA ARG A 90 11.97 -7.99 -0.51
C ARG A 90 13.20 -8.86 -0.72
N GLN A 91 13.02 -10.12 -1.12
CA GLN A 91 14.12 -11.04 -1.44
C GLN A 91 14.96 -10.50 -2.61
N ALA A 92 14.32 -10.13 -3.72
CA ALA A 92 15.02 -9.55 -4.86
C ALA A 92 15.85 -8.31 -4.50
N LYS A 93 15.31 -7.41 -3.65
CA LYS A 93 16.06 -6.24 -3.16
C LYS A 93 17.27 -6.58 -2.30
N LEU A 94 17.19 -7.65 -1.50
CA LEU A 94 18.32 -8.10 -0.69
C LEU A 94 19.44 -8.65 -1.58
N GLU A 95 19.08 -9.40 -2.63
CA GLU A 95 20.01 -9.97 -3.60
C GLU A 95 20.70 -8.86 -4.43
N GLU A 96 19.94 -7.86 -4.91
CA GLU A 96 20.48 -6.69 -5.61
C GLU A 96 21.53 -5.92 -4.78
N GLY A 97 21.26 -5.71 -3.49
CA GLY A 97 22.20 -5.04 -2.58
C GLY A 97 23.46 -5.87 -2.27
N GLN A 98 23.38 -7.20 -2.33
CA GLN A 98 24.54 -8.08 -2.17
C GLN A 98 25.45 -8.07 -3.41
N HIS A 99 24.86 -7.99 -4.61
CA HIS A 99 25.62 -7.88 -5.85
C HIS A 99 26.36 -6.54 -5.97
N GLU A 100 25.76 -5.42 -5.53
CA GLU A 100 26.45 -4.12 -5.49
C GLU A 100 27.64 -4.12 -4.49
N THR A 101 27.58 -4.93 -3.43
CA THR A 101 28.66 -5.02 -2.44
C THR A 101 29.83 -5.89 -2.92
N GLN A 102 29.60 -6.86 -3.81
CA GLN A 102 30.65 -7.75 -4.36
C GLN A 102 31.40 -7.18 -5.56
N VAL A 103 30.87 -6.16 -6.24
CA VAL A 103 31.52 -5.52 -7.41
C VAL A 103 32.44 -4.36 -7.01
N VAL A 104 32.40 -3.93 -5.74
CA VAL A 104 33.20 -2.83 -5.20
C VAL A 104 34.33 -3.32 -4.25
N ALA A 105 34.49 -4.63 -4.11
CA ALA A 105 35.58 -5.29 -3.38
C ALA A 105 36.59 -5.89 -4.36
#